data_AF-A0A416T4D9-F1
#
_entry.id   AF-A0A416T4D9-F1
#
_cell.length_a   1.000
_cell.length_b   1.000
_cell.length_c   1.000
_cell.angle_alpha   90.00
_cell.angle_beta   90.00
_cell.angle_gamma   90.00
#
_symmetry.space_group_name_H-M   'P 1'
#
loop_
_entity.id
_entity.type
_entity.pdbx_description
1 polymer ?
#
loop_
_entity_poly.entity_id
_entity_poly.type
_entity_poly.pdbx_seq_one_letter_code
_entity_poly.pdbx_strand_id
1 'polypeptide(L)'
;EFIGKQATLAKWMDISASTLSRLLKRMNYLGLVSLQHVIGGSRICLTGYDEFTFVPTEPETGRKEKNDVPNSSAAVQMAEAEAKMGGRSMQDSTNLPN
;
A
#
# COMPACT_ATOMS: atom_id res chain seq x y z
N GLU A 1 -0.45 -18.73 -11.93
CA GLU A 1 0.34 -18.38 -13.13
C GLU A 1 0.06 -19.40 -14.23
N PHE A 2 0.04 -19.00 -15.51
CA PHE A 2 -0.12 -19.92 -16.64
C PHE A 2 1.06 -19.79 -17.62
N ILE A 3 1.60 -20.92 -18.09
CA ILE A 3 2.64 -20.98 -19.13
C ILE A 3 2.20 -21.99 -20.19
N GLY A 4 2.07 -21.56 -21.44
CA GLY A 4 1.75 -22.45 -22.55
C GLY A 4 1.06 -21.75 -23.72
N LYS A 5 0.50 -22.55 -24.63
CA LYS A 5 -0.24 -22.03 -25.79
C LYS A 5 -1.58 -21.43 -25.33
N GLN A 6 -1.88 -20.20 -25.75
CA GLN A 6 -3.19 -19.58 -25.49
C GLN A 6 -4.36 -20.42 -26.02
N ALA A 7 -4.17 -21.17 -27.11
CA ALA A 7 -5.18 -22.10 -27.62
C ALA A 7 -5.55 -23.22 -26.62
N THR A 8 -4.59 -23.69 -25.81
CA THR A 8 -4.86 -24.69 -24.77
C THR A 8 -5.68 -24.06 -23.64
N LEU A 9 -5.31 -22.85 -23.22
CA LEU A 9 -6.06 -22.09 -22.22
C LEU A 9 -7.50 -21.80 -22.68
N ALA A 10 -7.67 -21.45 -23.96
CA ALA A 10 -8.99 -21.19 -24.55
C ALA A 10 -9.90 -22.43 -24.48
N LYS A 11 -9.34 -23.62 -24.76
CA LYS A 11 -10.05 -24.90 -24.61
C LYS A 11 -10.44 -25.20 -23.18
N TRP A 12 -9.56 -24.93 -22.21
CA TRP A 12 -9.86 -25.16 -20.78
C TRP A 12 -10.97 -24.24 -20.26
N MET A 13 -11.05 -23.03 -20.81
CA MET A 13 -12.07 -22.04 -20.44
C MET A 13 -13.35 -22.15 -21.27
N ASP A 14 -13.42 -23.10 -22.21
CA ASP A 14 -14.53 -23.26 -23.17
C ASP A 14 -14.90 -21.96 -23.92
N ILE A 15 -13.88 -21.21 -24.36
CA ILE A 15 -14.05 -19.99 -25.15
C ILE A 15 -13.22 -20.03 -26.43
N SER A 16 -13.61 -19.22 -27.41
CA SER A 16 -12.82 -19.09 -28.63
C SER A 16 -11.45 -18.43 -28.35
N ALA A 17 -10.44 -18.82 -29.13
CA ALA A 17 -9.10 -18.24 -29.02
C ALA A 17 -9.08 -16.72 -29.28
N SER A 18 -9.96 -16.22 -30.16
CA SER A 18 -10.10 -14.78 -30.43
C SER A 18 -10.67 -14.04 -29.23
N THR A 19 -11.69 -14.59 -28.57
CA THR A 19 -12.25 -14.03 -27.33
C THR A 19 -11.21 -14.02 -26.22
N LEU A 20 -10.49 -15.12 -26.01
CA LEU A 20 -9.41 -15.18 -25.02
C LEU A 20 -8.35 -14.12 -25.29
N SER A 21 -7.87 -14.01 -26.53
CA SER A 21 -6.84 -13.03 -26.89
C SER A 21 -7.29 -11.59 -26.62
N ARG A 22 -8.55 -11.26 -26.93
CA ARG A 22 -9.13 -9.94 -26.66
C ARG A 22 -9.27 -9.67 -25.15
N LEU A 23 -9.68 -10.68 -24.38
CA LEU A 23 -9.79 -10.60 -22.92
C LEU A 23 -8.41 -10.37 -22.28
N LEU A 24 -7.42 -11.17 -22.65
CA LEU A 24 -6.05 -11.05 -22.13
C LEU A 24 -5.44 -9.68 -22.42
N LYS A 25 -5.63 -9.15 -23.63
CA LYS A 25 -5.20 -7.77 -23.97
C LYS A 25 -5.87 -6.73 -23.08
N ARG A 26 -7.18 -6.86 -22.84
CA ARG A 26 -7.92 -5.95 -21.96
C ARG A 26 -7.46 -6.03 -20.51
N MET A 27 -7.25 -7.24 -20.00
CA MET A 27 -6.77 -7.45 -18.64
C MET A 27 -5.33 -6.94 -18.46
N ASN A 28 -4.49 -7.06 -19.48
CA ASN A 28 -3.13 -6.49 -19.45
C ASN A 28 -3.14 -4.97 -19.46
N TYR A 29 -3.98 -4.35 -20.29
CA TYR A 29 -4.19 -2.90 -20.30
C TYR A 29 -4.64 -2.37 -18.93
N LEU A 30 -5.49 -3.13 -18.23
CA LEU A 30 -5.96 -2.78 -16.88
C LEU A 30 -4.96 -3.12 -15.77
N GLY A 31 -3.76 -3.63 -16.07
CA GLY A 31 -2.76 -3.98 -15.05
C GLY A 31 -3.04 -5.26 -14.26
N LEU A 32 -4.13 -5.98 -14.58
CA LEU A 32 -4.57 -7.16 -13.85
C LEU A 32 -3.69 -8.38 -14.12
N VAL A 33 -3.15 -8.49 -15.34
CA VAL A 33 -2.24 -9.56 -15.75
C VAL A 33 -1.04 -9.03 -16.54
N SER A 34 0.12 -9.67 -16.38
CA SER A 34 1.24 -9.50 -17.30
C SER A 34 1.25 -10.60 -18.34
N LEU A 35 1.56 -10.22 -19.59
CA LEU A 35 1.69 -11.13 -20.73
C LEU A 35 3.13 -11.08 -21.23
N GLN A 36 3.80 -12.24 -21.28
CA GLN A 36 5.14 -12.37 -21.84
C GLN A 36 5.15 -13.46 -22.92
N HIS A 37 5.77 -13.17 -24.06
CA HIS A 37 6.01 -14.17 -25.09
C HIS A 37 7.18 -15.08 -24.66
N VAL A 38 7.01 -16.39 -24.77
CA VAL A 38 8.03 -17.38 -24.44
C VAL A 38 8.07 -18.45 -25.52
N ILE A 39 9.21 -19.14 -25.65
CA ILE A 39 9.33 -20.27 -26.57
C ILE A 39 8.23 -21.29 -26.24
N GLY A 40 7.41 -21.63 -27.23
CA GLY A 40 6.29 -22.56 -27.07
C GLY A 40 4.95 -21.94 -26.66
N GLY A 41 4.86 -20.61 -26.43
CA GLY A 41 3.57 -19.95 -26.20
C GLY A 41 3.63 -18.60 -25.48
N SER A 42 2.85 -18.49 -24.41
CA SER A 42 2.73 -17.27 -23.59
C SER A 42 2.80 -17.63 -22.12
N ARG A 43 3.47 -16.76 -21.37
CA ARG A 43 3.44 -16.72 -19.90
C ARG A 43 2.46 -15.62 -19.48
N ILE A 44 1.54 -15.97 -18.61
CA ILE A 44 0.48 -15.10 -18.09
C ILE A 44 0.58 -15.11 -16.57
N CYS A 45 0.96 -13.98 -15.98
CA CYS A 45 1.04 -13.83 -14.53
C CYS A 45 -0.06 -12.90 -14.04
N LEU A 46 -0.64 -13.21 -12.87
CA LEU A 46 -1.54 -12.29 -12.18
C LEU A 46 -0.69 -11.20 -11.53
N THR A 47 -1.03 -9.94 -11.75
CA THR A 47 -0.30 -8.78 -11.21
C THR A 47 -1.16 -7.91 -10.32
N GLY A 48 -2.47 -7.83 -10.57
CA GLY A 48 -3.42 -7.03 -9.76
C GLY A 48 -4.20 -7.85 -8.75
N TYR A 49 -3.57 -8.77 -8.01
CA TYR A 49 -4.29 -9.64 -7.05
C TYR A 49 -4.98 -8.82 -5.94
N ASP A 50 -4.33 -7.73 -5.49
CA ASP A 50 -4.89 -6.78 -4.52
C ASP A 50 -6.10 -6.03 -5.09
N GLU A 51 -6.03 -5.60 -6.35
CA GLU A 51 -7.13 -4.92 -7.06
C GLU A 51 -8.34 -5.85 -7.30
N PHE A 52 -8.09 -7.16 -7.39
CA PHE A 52 -9.12 -8.17 -7.67
C PHE A 52 -9.83 -8.67 -6.41
N THR A 53 -9.12 -8.73 -5.29
CA THR A 53 -9.62 -9.35 -4.06
C THR A 53 -10.03 -8.36 -2.98
N PHE A 54 -9.66 -7.08 -3.10
CA PHE A 54 -9.77 -6.08 -2.02
C PHE A 54 -9.14 -6.53 -0.69
N VAL A 55 -8.37 -7.62 -0.72
CA VAL A 55 -7.59 -8.13 0.39
C VAL A 55 -6.17 -7.65 0.13
N PRO A 56 -5.63 -6.74 0.96
CA PRO A 56 -4.24 -6.36 0.85
C PRO A 56 -3.37 -7.61 1.01
N THR A 57 -2.56 -7.94 0.01
CA THR A 57 -1.56 -9.01 0.11
C THR A 57 -0.43 -8.61 1.07
N GLU A 58 -0.23 -7.30 1.29
CA GLU A 58 0.65 -6.82 2.34
C GLU A 58 -0.03 -6.93 3.72
N PRO A 59 0.65 -7.49 4.74
CA PRO A 59 0.15 -7.39 6.10
C PRO A 59 0.00 -5.91 6.46
N GLU A 60 -1.05 -5.58 7.22
CA GLU A 60 -1.39 -4.22 7.67
C GLU A 60 -0.27 -3.51 8.47
N THR A 61 0.84 -4.21 8.73
CA THR A 61 2.08 -3.69 9.32
C THR A 61 3.04 -3.04 8.31
N GLY A 62 2.74 -3.06 7.01
CA GLY A 62 3.57 -2.47 5.96
C GLY A 62 3.19 -1.04 5.55
N ARG A 63 2.24 -0.39 6.22
CA ARG A 63 1.90 1.01 5.93
C ARG A 63 3.13 1.87 6.24
N LYS A 64 3.85 2.20 5.17
CA LYS A 64 5.00 3.09 5.14
C LYS A 64 4.87 4.18 6.19
N GLU A 65 5.89 4.24 7.02
CA GLU A 65 6.50 5.44 7.56
C GLU A 65 5.76 6.71 7.15
N LYS A 66 5.04 7.27 8.12
CA LYS A 66 4.89 8.72 8.19
C LYS A 66 6.29 9.30 8.44
N ASN A 67 7.14 9.32 7.40
CA ASN A 67 8.37 10.10 7.39
C ASN A 67 7.97 11.58 7.31
N ASP A 68 7.48 12.09 8.43
CA ASP A 68 7.49 13.50 8.80
C ASP A 68 7.20 13.64 10.30
N VAL A 69 7.71 12.70 11.11
CA VAL A 69 7.88 12.92 12.53
C VAL A 69 9.38 12.92 12.77
N PRO A 70 10.01 14.08 13.03
CA PRO A 70 11.41 14.07 13.44
C PRO A 70 11.51 13.19 14.70
N ASN A 71 12.56 12.38 14.79
CA ASN A 71 12.92 11.51 15.92
C ASN A 71 13.14 12.30 17.22
N SER A 72 12.14 13.04 17.66
CA SER A 72 12.11 13.71 18.95
C SER A 72 11.47 12.73 19.92
N SER A 73 12.34 12.08 20.70
CA SER A 73 11.99 11.20 21.81
C SER A 73 10.78 11.76 22.57
N ALA A 74 9.81 10.90 22.91
CA ALA A 74 8.61 11.29 23.66
C ALA A 74 8.93 12.10 24.94
N ALA A 75 10.12 11.89 25.52
CA ALA A 75 10.64 12.67 26.64
C ALA A 75 10.90 14.15 26.30
N VAL A 76 11.38 14.45 25.08
CA VAL A 76 11.64 15.82 24.61
C VAL A 76 10.33 16.56 24.38
N GLN A 77 9.32 15.87 23.83
CA GLN A 77 8.00 16.45 23.60
C GLN A 77 7.24 16.73 24.91
N MET A 78 7.40 15.89 25.94
CA MET A 78 6.87 16.16 27.27
C MET A 78 7.56 17.36 27.93
N ALA A 79 8.90 17.45 27.86
CA ALA A 79 9.65 18.56 28.44
C ALA A 79 9.31 19.91 27.77
N GLU A 80 9.11 19.94 26.45
CA GLU A 80 8.72 21.15 25.72
C GLU A 80 7.27 21.56 26.01
N ALA A 81 6.37 20.59 26.21
CA ALA A 81 4.99 20.84 26.63
C ALA A 81 4.90 21.45 28.04
N GLU A 82 5.72 20.99 29.00
CA GLU A 82 5.82 21.56 30.35
C GLU A 82 6.36 23.00 30.32
N ALA A 83 7.35 23.29 29.47
CA ALA A 83 7.90 24.65 29.32
C ALA A 83 6.87 25.62 28.70
N LYS A 84 6.02 25.13 27.80
CA LYS A 84 5.04 25.95 27.06
C LYS A 84 3.72 26.14 27.81
N MET A 85 3.33 25.18 28.64
CA MET A 85 2.19 25.25 29.57
C MET A 85 2.56 26.03 30.85
N GLY A 86 3.11 27.23 30.67
CA GLY A 86 3.17 28.29 31.68
C GLY A 86 3.37 27.86 33.13
N GLY A 87 4.62 27.70 33.54
CA GLY A 87 5.03 27.85 34.95
C GLY A 87 4.85 29.30 35.41
N ARG A 88 3.61 29.81 35.43
CA ARG A 88 3.23 30.99 36.20
C ARG A 88 3.10 30.54 37.65
N SER A 89 4.24 30.41 38.34
CA SER A 89 4.21 30.56 39.78
C SER A 89 3.80 32.00 40.06
N MET A 90 2.55 32.17 40.49
CA MET A 90 2.12 33.39 41.13
C MET A 90 2.96 33.55 42.40
N GLN A 91 3.95 34.44 42.35
CA GLN A 91 4.40 35.12 43.55
C GLN A 91 3.68 36.46 43.53
N ASP A 92 2.53 36.45 44.20
CA ASP A 92 1.70 37.62 44.44
C ASP A 92 2.55 38.76 44.99
N SER A 93 2.39 39.92 44.38
CA SER A 93 2.78 41.21 44.96
C SER A 93 1.97 41.46 46.24
N THR A 94 2.66 42.02 47.24
CA THR A 94 2.19 42.77 48.43
C THR A 94 1.55 42.02 49.59
N ASN A 95 2.23 42.01 50.75
CA ASN A 95 1.83 42.68 52.00
C ASN A 95 2.86 42.38 53.11
N LEU A 96 3.72 43.36 53.46
CA LEU A 96 4.34 43.41 54.79
C LEU A 96 3.36 44.13 55.73
N PRO A 97 2.94 43.51 56.85
CA PRO A 97 2.38 44.26 57.97
C PRO A 97 3.45 44.46 59.06
N ASN A 98 3.60 45.72 59.44
CA ASN A 98 4.22 46.33 60.64
C ASN A 98 5.51 45.74 61.23
#